data_AF-A0A816S1S3-F1
#
_entry.id   AF-A0A816S1S3-F1
#
_cell.length_a   1.000
_cell.length_b   1.000
_cell.length_c   1.000
_cell.angle_alpha   90.00
_cell.angle_beta   90.00
_cell.angle_gamma   90.00
#
_symmetry.space_group_name_H-M   'P 1'
#
loop_
_entity.id
_entity.type
_entity.pdbx_description
1 polymer ?
#
loop_
_entity_poly.entity_id
_entity_poly.type
_entity_poly.pdbx_seq_one_letter_code
_entity_poly.pdbx_strand_id
1 'polypeptide(L)'
;MWIGFYSFILPYLCSSQQDVQSDTWVAVDDLGRALPNITQVGPPRANRTVGIFYFLTLGNDGVSNGPYDVSKILKAHPEALYDINSPYWGPLYTSHHWGESLFGYYVIDDDFILRKHASLIVNAGVDVIIFDVSNAVTYRDSYQRLCSIYTDIRKKGGRTPHIAFLCPFGNPGDIGRKTVRALYEDLYANGSYSDLWFRWKGKPLMLADPEYVDDDIRQFFTLRRNIGPYNQGPTGPDQWAWLEIYPQHVFPNSDGEKEEIAVGIAQNYNTLQYNSTAPMSWPGAFGRSYHNNSMDNRTDAVNWGFNFAEQWERALDIDPLFIFVTGWNEWTAGKYDAWSRWESPPVIFVDEFIQEFSRDIEPMMEGHGDNYYYQLVDYVRRYKGVRPLIPVKPSSITIDGNFDDWTPVQPSFATDPGTPVWRDYRGYGTAGPYVNHTGRNDIVETKVSYNEDYIYFYVRTNNLTTNYTDSNWMLLFLNVDTNYTTGWLGYDFVLNRAVTSTQETSLERNIASDSYVWGKVADIPYAMKGKELELMLSRQLLGIKLSSVTIDFKWADNIQQDGTWSDFTLNGDAAPPDRFNFRAQLN
;
A
#
# COMPACT_ATOMS: atom_id res chain seq x y z
N MET A 1 59.87 10.56 14.96
CA MET A 1 59.31 9.38 14.25
C MET A 1 58.07 8.92 14.99
N TRP A 2 56.92 9.51 14.64
CA TRP A 2 55.58 9.12 15.09
C TRP A 2 54.67 9.33 13.88
N ILE A 3 54.30 8.22 13.24
CA ILE A 3 53.41 8.21 12.07
C ILE A 3 51.99 8.03 12.63
N GLY A 4 51.19 9.08 12.52
CA GLY A 4 49.76 9.04 12.86
C GLY A 4 48.98 8.43 11.70
N PHE A 5 48.34 7.29 11.93
CA PHE A 5 47.36 6.71 11.03
C PHE A 5 46.08 7.55 11.05
N TYR A 6 45.81 8.27 9.97
CA TYR A 6 44.49 8.81 9.69
C TYR A 6 43.62 7.68 9.11
N SER A 7 42.67 7.20 9.90
CA SER A 7 41.61 6.32 9.44
C SER A 7 40.63 7.14 8.61
N PHE A 8 40.65 6.96 7.29
CA PHE A 8 39.64 7.51 6.40
C PHE A 8 38.35 6.69 6.59
N ILE A 9 37.34 7.31 7.19
CA ILE A 9 35.97 6.82 7.17
C ILE A 9 35.52 6.91 5.71
N LEU A 10 35.41 5.77 5.03
CA LEU A 10 34.72 5.71 3.74
C LEU A 10 33.26 6.17 3.97
N PRO A 11 32.73 7.08 3.14
CA PRO A 11 31.29 7.33 3.14
C PRO A 11 30.59 6.01 2.82
N TYR A 12 29.62 5.62 3.65
CA TYR A 12 28.69 4.55 3.31
C TYR A 12 28.11 4.87 1.94
N LEU A 13 28.52 4.11 0.93
CA LEU A 13 27.85 4.07 -0.36
C LEU A 13 26.45 3.54 -0.07
N CYS A 14 25.50 4.45 0.11
CA CYS A 14 24.09 4.12 0.04
C CYS A 14 23.89 3.56 -1.37
N SER A 15 23.67 2.26 -1.49
CA SER A 15 23.24 1.66 -2.75
C SER A 15 22.05 2.46 -3.23
N SER A 16 22.14 3.09 -4.40
CA SER A 16 21.01 3.85 -4.95
C SER A 16 19.87 2.84 -5.13
N GLN A 17 18.75 3.04 -4.43
CA GLN A 17 17.55 2.23 -4.63
C GLN A 17 17.21 2.24 -6.12
N GLN A 18 17.00 1.06 -6.69
CA GLN A 18 16.61 0.96 -8.09
C GLN A 18 15.18 1.48 -8.24
N ASP A 19 14.97 2.45 -9.12
CA ASP A 19 13.64 2.92 -9.46
C ASP A 19 12.95 1.88 -10.35
N VAL A 20 11.96 1.18 -9.80
CA VAL A 20 11.20 0.13 -10.49
C VAL A 20 10.08 0.66 -11.39
N GLN A 21 9.89 1.98 -11.39
CA GLN A 21 8.91 2.67 -12.24
C GLN A 21 7.45 2.28 -11.97
N SER A 22 7.06 2.14 -10.71
CA SER A 22 5.70 1.70 -10.32
C SER A 22 4.57 2.63 -10.78
N ASP A 23 4.86 3.88 -11.14
CA ASP A 23 3.92 4.80 -11.79
C ASP A 23 3.56 4.40 -13.23
N THR A 24 4.39 3.56 -13.89
CA THR A 24 4.14 3.06 -15.24
C THR A 24 3.33 1.77 -15.28
N TRP A 25 3.16 1.09 -14.15
CA TRP A 25 2.38 -0.15 -14.08
C TRP A 25 0.90 0.13 -14.30
N VAL A 26 0.17 -0.86 -14.81
CA VAL A 26 -1.26 -0.73 -15.09
C VAL A 26 -2.07 -1.68 -14.22
N ALA A 27 -3.26 -1.29 -13.84
CA ALA A 27 -4.18 -2.11 -13.05
C ALA A 27 -5.62 -1.66 -13.28
N VAL A 28 -6.55 -2.56 -13.02
CA VAL A 28 -8.00 -2.33 -12.97
C VAL A 28 -8.52 -2.99 -11.70
N ASP A 29 -9.23 -2.22 -10.88
CA ASP A 29 -9.86 -2.73 -9.66
C ASP A 29 -11.20 -3.43 -9.94
N ASP A 30 -11.87 -3.94 -8.90
CA ASP A 30 -13.14 -4.68 -9.05
C ASP A 30 -14.32 -3.80 -9.51
N LEU A 31 -14.18 -2.48 -9.44
CA LEU A 31 -15.16 -1.53 -9.98
C LEU A 31 -14.91 -1.20 -11.47
N GLY A 32 -13.86 -1.77 -12.07
CA GLY A 32 -13.48 -1.48 -13.45
C GLY A 32 -12.76 -0.15 -13.62
N ARG A 33 -12.24 0.45 -12.53
CA ARG A 33 -11.47 1.70 -12.59
C ARG A 33 -10.04 1.40 -13.00
N ALA A 34 -9.66 1.83 -14.20
CA ALA A 34 -8.30 1.71 -14.69
C ALA A 34 -7.42 2.85 -14.16
N LEU A 35 -6.19 2.52 -13.78
CA LEU A 35 -5.21 3.53 -13.38
C LEU A 35 -4.89 4.50 -14.53
N PRO A 36 -4.65 5.78 -14.24
CA PRO A 36 -4.46 6.78 -15.26
C PRO A 36 -3.06 6.65 -15.88
N ASN A 37 -2.97 6.98 -17.17
CA ASN A 37 -1.72 7.01 -17.92
C ASN A 37 -1.26 8.46 -18.16
N ILE A 38 -0.05 8.62 -18.74
CA ILE A 38 0.56 9.92 -18.98
C ILE A 38 -0.31 10.89 -19.81
N THR A 39 -1.15 10.42 -20.74
CA THR A 39 -1.99 11.34 -21.54
C THR A 39 -3.12 11.95 -20.70
N GLN A 40 -3.49 11.31 -19.59
CA GLN A 40 -4.53 11.78 -18.68
C GLN A 40 -3.98 12.70 -17.58
N VAL A 41 -2.74 12.49 -17.12
CA VAL A 41 -2.20 13.19 -15.93
C VAL A 41 -0.88 13.95 -16.14
N GLY A 42 -0.23 13.79 -17.30
CA GLY A 42 1.05 14.40 -17.59
C GLY A 42 2.26 13.71 -16.91
N PRO A 43 3.48 14.21 -17.16
CA PRO A 43 4.72 13.62 -16.67
C PRO A 43 4.91 13.84 -15.15
N PRO A 44 5.84 13.10 -14.51
CA PRO A 44 6.13 13.27 -13.09
C PRO A 44 6.50 14.70 -12.69
N ARG A 45 6.05 15.11 -11.50
CA ARG A 45 6.21 16.44 -10.89
C ARG A 45 7.12 16.33 -9.67
N ALA A 46 8.17 17.14 -9.62
CA ALA A 46 9.23 17.00 -8.60
C ALA A 46 8.89 17.55 -7.20
N ASN A 47 7.85 18.38 -7.06
CA ASN A 47 7.52 19.13 -5.84
C ASN A 47 6.14 18.77 -5.27
N ARG A 48 5.77 17.50 -5.37
CA ARG A 48 4.47 16.98 -4.93
C ARG A 48 4.71 15.78 -4.02
N THR A 49 4.28 15.88 -2.78
CA THR A 49 4.53 14.89 -1.74
C THR A 49 3.22 14.37 -1.17
N VAL A 50 3.15 13.06 -0.94
CA VAL A 50 2.00 12.42 -0.30
C VAL A 50 2.47 11.70 0.96
N GLY A 51 1.82 12.02 2.07
CA GLY A 51 1.93 11.28 3.32
C GLY A 51 0.66 10.50 3.63
N ILE A 52 0.80 9.38 4.33
CA ILE A 52 -0.35 8.60 4.80
C ILE A 52 -0.23 8.31 6.29
N PHE A 53 -1.37 8.33 6.99
CA PHE A 53 -1.42 8.06 8.41
C PHE A 53 -1.30 6.56 8.68
N TYR A 54 -0.48 6.17 9.65
CA TYR A 54 -0.12 4.78 9.92
C TYR A 54 -0.14 4.48 11.42
N PHE A 55 -0.81 3.38 11.80
CA PHE A 55 -1.14 3.04 13.18
C PHE A 55 -0.23 1.93 13.70
N LEU A 56 0.33 2.16 14.89
CA LEU A 56 1.25 1.25 15.58
C LEU A 56 0.58 0.47 16.72
N THR A 57 -0.74 0.56 16.84
CA THR A 57 -1.48 0.12 18.02
C THR A 57 -1.89 -1.35 17.98
N LEU A 58 -2.05 -1.94 16.79
CA LEU A 58 -2.57 -3.30 16.61
C LEU A 58 -1.71 -4.35 17.32
N GLY A 59 -2.30 -5.02 18.32
CA GLY A 59 -1.64 -6.06 19.11
C GLY A 59 -0.87 -5.56 20.33
N ASN A 60 -0.93 -4.26 20.64
CA ASN A 60 -0.29 -3.64 21.80
C ASN A 60 -1.26 -3.34 22.96
N ASP A 61 -2.50 -3.80 22.89
CA ASP A 61 -3.59 -3.48 23.82
C ASP A 61 -3.80 -4.47 24.97
N GLY A 62 -2.80 -5.32 25.26
CA GLY A 62 -2.81 -6.23 26.41
C GLY A 62 -3.55 -7.56 26.15
N VAL A 63 -4.03 -8.21 27.23
CA VAL A 63 -4.70 -9.53 27.17
C VAL A 63 -6.12 -9.37 26.61
N SER A 64 -6.24 -9.15 25.31
CA SER A 64 -7.51 -9.21 24.60
C SER A 64 -7.84 -10.66 24.25
N ASN A 65 -9.00 -11.16 24.69
CA ASN A 65 -9.58 -12.43 24.23
C ASN A 65 -10.25 -12.29 22.85
N GLY A 66 -10.00 -11.19 22.11
CA GLY A 66 -10.49 -10.98 20.75
C GLY A 66 -9.90 -11.99 19.73
N PRO A 67 -10.03 -11.74 18.43
CA PRO A 67 -10.54 -10.51 17.83
C PRO A 67 -12.07 -10.45 17.93
N TYR A 68 -12.58 -9.36 18.51
CA TYR A 68 -13.99 -9.02 18.41
C TYR A 68 -14.19 -8.24 17.12
N ASP A 69 -14.93 -8.79 16.16
CA ASP A 69 -15.17 -8.16 14.87
C ASP A 69 -16.59 -7.58 14.82
N VAL A 70 -16.68 -6.25 14.76
CA VAL A 70 -17.95 -5.52 14.78
C VAL A 70 -18.82 -5.89 13.59
N SER A 71 -18.25 -5.98 12.39
CA SER A 71 -19.01 -6.32 11.19
C SER A 71 -19.60 -7.73 11.27
N LYS A 72 -18.83 -8.71 11.78
CA LYS A 72 -19.32 -10.09 11.99
C LYS A 72 -20.36 -10.16 13.10
N ILE A 73 -20.17 -9.45 14.21
CA ILE A 73 -21.14 -9.39 15.32
C ILE A 73 -22.46 -8.81 14.82
N LEU A 74 -22.45 -7.67 14.13
CA LEU A 74 -23.68 -7.01 13.67
C LEU A 74 -24.38 -7.74 12.53
N LYS A 75 -23.62 -8.47 11.68
CA LYS A 75 -24.21 -9.35 10.66
C LYS A 75 -25.02 -10.49 11.29
N ALA A 76 -24.56 -11.04 12.41
CA ALA A 76 -25.23 -12.14 13.11
C ALA A 76 -26.30 -11.65 14.13
N HIS A 77 -26.01 -10.54 14.81
CA HIS A 77 -26.75 -10.01 15.96
C HIS A 77 -26.91 -8.49 15.85
N PRO A 78 -27.69 -7.98 14.88
CA PRO A 78 -27.86 -6.55 14.67
C PRO A 78 -28.43 -5.81 15.89
N GLU A 79 -29.21 -6.49 16.73
CA GLU A 79 -29.74 -5.97 18.00
C GLU A 79 -28.64 -5.60 19.01
N ALA A 80 -27.46 -6.21 18.90
CA ALA A 80 -26.34 -5.95 19.81
C ALA A 80 -25.87 -4.49 19.76
N LEU A 81 -26.09 -3.79 18.63
CA LEU A 81 -25.74 -2.38 18.50
C LEU A 81 -26.46 -1.50 19.54
N TYR A 82 -27.64 -1.89 19.99
CA TYR A 82 -28.44 -1.10 20.94
C TYR A 82 -28.43 -1.67 22.36
N ASP A 83 -27.60 -2.69 22.61
CA ASP A 83 -27.40 -3.29 23.93
C ASP A 83 -25.90 -3.35 24.28
N ILE A 84 -25.47 -2.39 25.10
CA ILE A 84 -24.08 -2.30 25.57
C ILE A 84 -23.63 -3.55 26.34
N ASN A 85 -24.55 -4.27 26.96
CA ASN A 85 -24.29 -5.47 27.76
C ASN A 85 -24.49 -6.77 26.98
N SER A 86 -24.77 -6.69 25.68
CA SER A 86 -24.93 -7.87 24.83
C SER A 86 -23.70 -8.79 24.96
N PRO A 87 -23.89 -10.11 25.14
CA PRO A 87 -22.80 -11.05 25.36
C PRO A 87 -21.91 -11.27 24.12
N TYR A 88 -22.32 -10.74 22.96
CA TYR A 88 -21.57 -10.84 21.71
C TYR A 88 -20.42 -9.83 21.63
N TRP A 89 -20.46 -8.77 22.44
CA TRP A 89 -19.38 -7.79 22.50
C TRP A 89 -18.22 -8.25 23.38
N GLY A 90 -17.03 -7.73 23.08
CA GLY A 90 -15.95 -7.68 24.04
C GLY A 90 -16.26 -6.74 25.21
N PRO A 91 -15.45 -6.77 26.28
CA PRO A 91 -15.62 -5.89 27.42
C PRO A 91 -15.62 -4.40 27.05
N LEU A 92 -16.12 -3.56 27.95
CA LEU A 92 -15.96 -2.10 27.82
C LEU A 92 -14.47 -1.73 27.79
N TYR A 93 -14.15 -0.71 27.01
CA TYR A 93 -12.81 -0.14 26.84
C TYR A 93 -11.78 -1.08 26.17
N THR A 94 -12.22 -2.19 25.58
CA THR A 94 -11.35 -3.06 24.78
C THR A 94 -11.53 -2.79 23.30
N SER A 95 -10.44 -2.97 22.55
CA SER A 95 -10.43 -2.85 21.09
C SER A 95 -11.33 -3.89 20.43
N HIS A 96 -12.06 -3.46 19.41
CA HIS A 96 -12.78 -4.30 18.47
C HIS A 96 -12.32 -3.96 17.06
N HIS A 97 -12.14 -4.97 16.23
CA HIS A 97 -11.90 -4.82 14.81
C HIS A 97 -13.17 -4.35 14.10
N TRP A 98 -13.10 -3.33 13.24
CA TRP A 98 -14.26 -2.93 12.42
C TRP A 98 -14.52 -3.92 11.27
N GLY A 99 -13.51 -4.69 10.86
CA GLY A 99 -13.56 -5.74 9.85
C GLY A 99 -12.27 -6.58 9.83
N GLU A 100 -12.09 -7.42 8.81
CA GLU A 100 -10.92 -8.29 8.67
C GLU A 100 -10.03 -7.82 7.50
N SER A 101 -8.77 -7.48 7.79
CA SER A 101 -7.73 -7.22 6.78
C SER A 101 -7.56 -8.43 5.87
N LEU A 102 -7.15 -8.20 4.61
CA LEU A 102 -6.70 -9.25 3.69
C LEU A 102 -5.65 -10.16 4.35
N PHE A 103 -4.85 -9.62 5.25
CA PHE A 103 -3.81 -10.33 5.99
C PHE A 103 -4.29 -10.95 7.31
N GLY A 104 -5.60 -11.00 7.54
CA GLY A 104 -6.25 -11.47 8.76
C GLY A 104 -6.13 -10.48 9.93
N TYR A 105 -6.49 -10.92 11.13
CA TYR A 105 -6.32 -10.17 12.37
C TYR A 105 -4.87 -10.19 12.83
N TYR A 106 -3.98 -9.53 12.08
CA TYR A 106 -2.56 -9.50 12.36
C TYR A 106 -2.21 -8.57 13.54
N VAL A 107 -0.97 -8.63 13.98
CA VAL A 107 -0.37 -7.69 14.95
C VAL A 107 0.79 -6.94 14.30
N ILE A 108 1.04 -5.71 14.71
CA ILE A 108 1.89 -4.78 13.94
C ILE A 108 3.39 -5.16 13.94
N ASP A 109 3.80 -6.07 14.83
CA ASP A 109 5.16 -6.61 14.92
C ASP A 109 5.42 -7.82 13.98
N ASP A 110 4.44 -8.20 13.15
CA ASP A 110 4.54 -9.24 12.13
C ASP A 110 5.36 -8.78 10.90
N ASP A 111 6.50 -9.43 10.68
CA ASP A 111 7.43 -9.12 9.58
C ASP A 111 6.79 -9.24 8.19
N PHE A 112 5.93 -10.24 8.02
CA PHE A 112 5.25 -10.46 6.74
C PHE A 112 4.41 -9.23 6.38
N ILE A 113 3.66 -8.73 7.36
CA ILE A 113 2.79 -7.56 7.22
C ILE A 113 3.61 -6.31 6.93
N LEU A 114 4.63 -6.04 7.74
CA LEU A 114 5.45 -4.84 7.58
C LEU A 114 6.12 -4.76 6.20
N ARG A 115 6.50 -5.91 5.63
CA ARG A 115 7.04 -5.98 4.26
C ARG A 115 5.98 -5.79 3.18
N LYS A 116 4.80 -6.40 3.33
CA LYS A 116 3.69 -6.21 2.39
C LYS A 116 3.19 -4.76 2.40
N HIS A 117 3.06 -4.14 3.58
CA HIS A 117 2.73 -2.73 3.73
C HIS A 117 3.77 -1.82 3.07
N ALA A 118 5.06 -2.07 3.29
CA ALA A 118 6.13 -1.31 2.62
C ALA A 118 5.97 -1.34 1.10
N SER A 119 5.75 -2.53 0.53
CA SER A 119 5.56 -2.73 -0.91
C SER A 119 4.32 -2.02 -1.43
N LEU A 120 3.15 -2.20 -0.81
CA LEU A 120 1.91 -1.56 -1.26
C LEU A 120 2.01 -0.03 -1.19
N ILE A 121 2.44 0.51 -0.05
CA ILE A 121 2.48 1.97 0.18
C ILE A 121 3.48 2.65 -0.77
N VAL A 122 4.68 2.09 -0.94
CA VAL A 122 5.68 2.70 -1.84
C VAL A 122 5.28 2.59 -3.31
N ASN A 123 4.61 1.50 -3.70
CA ASN A 123 4.12 1.31 -5.08
C ASN A 123 2.94 2.23 -5.41
N ALA A 124 2.14 2.63 -4.42
CA ALA A 124 1.15 3.69 -4.56
C ALA A 124 1.74 5.09 -4.76
N GLY A 125 3.06 5.25 -4.55
CA GLY A 125 3.75 6.54 -4.71
C GLY A 125 3.72 7.43 -3.47
N VAL A 126 3.38 6.87 -2.31
CA VAL A 126 3.42 7.56 -1.01
C VAL A 126 4.87 7.72 -0.54
N ASP A 127 5.22 8.93 -0.11
CA ASP A 127 6.59 9.30 0.24
C ASP A 127 6.92 9.06 1.71
N VAL A 128 5.91 9.18 2.59
CA VAL A 128 6.06 9.10 4.04
C VAL A 128 4.86 8.45 4.71
N ILE A 129 5.12 7.53 5.65
CA ILE A 129 4.14 7.11 6.64
C ILE A 129 4.32 7.95 7.91
N ILE A 130 3.21 8.47 8.43
CA ILE A 130 3.20 9.31 9.63
C ILE A 130 2.61 8.48 10.76
N PHE A 131 3.39 8.21 11.79
CA PHE A 131 2.95 7.41 12.91
C PHE A 131 2.04 8.19 13.85
N ASP A 132 0.91 7.59 14.22
CA ASP A 132 0.07 8.11 15.29
C ASP A 132 0.68 7.83 16.66
N VAL A 133 1.05 8.90 17.36
CA VAL A 133 1.39 8.87 18.79
C VAL A 133 0.64 9.99 19.54
N SER A 134 -0.51 10.42 19.01
CA SER A 134 -1.33 11.51 19.54
C SER A 134 -1.80 11.27 20.99
N ASN A 135 -1.90 10.01 21.40
CA ASN A 135 -2.25 9.57 22.75
C ASN A 135 -1.04 9.48 23.71
N ALA A 136 0.11 10.01 23.32
CA ALA A 136 1.37 10.03 24.09
C ALA A 136 2.01 8.66 24.37
N VAL A 137 1.50 7.59 23.74
CA VAL A 137 2.17 6.27 23.68
C VAL A 137 3.01 6.24 22.42
N THR A 138 4.33 6.06 22.55
CA THR A 138 5.25 6.13 21.41
C THR A 138 5.33 4.84 20.59
N TYR A 139 4.85 3.71 21.13
CA TYR A 139 4.94 2.38 20.51
C TYR A 139 6.37 2.01 20.07
N ARG A 140 7.33 2.20 20.98
CA ARG A 140 8.76 1.98 20.74
C ARG A 140 9.08 0.68 20.03
N ASP A 141 8.60 -0.43 20.56
CA ASP A 141 8.93 -1.75 20.02
C ASP A 141 8.39 -1.92 18.59
N SER A 142 7.19 -1.40 18.32
CA SER A 142 6.56 -1.45 16.99
C SER A 142 7.30 -0.59 15.97
N TYR A 143 7.59 0.69 16.26
CA TYR A 143 8.31 1.51 15.26
C TYR A 143 9.76 1.05 15.09
N GLN A 144 10.42 0.54 16.14
CA GLN A 144 11.77 -0.04 16.03
C GLN A 144 11.76 -1.30 15.15
N ARG A 145 10.74 -2.16 15.30
CA ARG A 145 10.57 -3.33 14.44
C ARG A 145 10.38 -2.93 12.99
N LEU A 146 9.49 -1.97 12.72
CA LEU A 146 9.27 -1.41 11.39
C LEU A 146 10.56 -0.81 10.81
N CYS A 147 11.28 0.03 11.57
CA CYS A 147 12.55 0.62 11.12
C CYS A 147 13.60 -0.45 10.76
N SER A 148 13.68 -1.52 11.55
CA SER A 148 14.55 -2.66 11.28
C SER A 148 14.20 -3.35 9.95
N ILE A 149 12.91 -3.62 9.72
CA ILE A 149 12.41 -4.22 8.48
C ILE A 149 12.66 -3.30 7.28
N TYR A 150 12.36 -2.01 7.39
CA TYR A 150 12.59 -1.05 6.31
C TYR A 150 14.08 -0.94 5.96
N THR A 151 14.94 -0.93 6.98
CA THR A 151 16.39 -0.96 6.78
C THR A 151 16.85 -2.21 6.04
N ASP A 152 16.29 -3.39 6.37
CA ASP A 152 16.60 -4.63 5.67
C ASP A 152 16.15 -4.58 4.20
N ILE A 153 14.94 -4.08 3.92
CA ILE A 153 14.43 -3.89 2.55
C ILE A 153 15.39 -2.98 1.76
N ARG A 154 15.74 -1.82 2.31
CA ARG A 154 16.64 -0.85 1.66
C ARG A 154 18.05 -1.38 1.45
N LYS A 155 18.60 -2.15 2.40
CA LYS A 155 19.90 -2.82 2.26
C LYS A 155 19.92 -3.84 1.13
N LYS A 156 18.78 -4.48 0.84
CA LYS A 156 18.62 -5.41 -0.28
C LYS A 156 18.37 -4.71 -1.61
N GLY A 157 18.19 -3.38 -1.60
CA GLY A 157 17.96 -2.56 -2.80
C GLY A 157 16.50 -2.20 -3.04
N GLY A 158 15.57 -2.66 -2.19
CA GLY A 158 14.15 -2.32 -2.28
C GLY A 158 13.83 -0.94 -1.74
N ARG A 159 12.66 -0.42 -2.10
CA ARG A 159 12.16 0.89 -1.66
C ARG A 159 11.20 0.75 -0.48
N THR A 160 11.12 1.80 0.33
CA THR A 160 10.12 1.95 1.40
C THR A 160 9.73 3.42 1.51
N PRO A 161 8.52 3.75 2.00
CA PRO A 161 8.25 5.12 2.42
C PRO A 161 9.22 5.53 3.55
N HIS A 162 9.40 6.83 3.71
CA HIS A 162 10.08 7.40 4.89
C HIS A 162 9.13 7.42 6.09
N ILE A 163 9.64 7.80 7.26
CA ILE A 163 8.86 7.87 8.50
C ILE A 163 8.85 9.29 9.09
N ALA A 164 7.72 9.65 9.70
CA ALA A 164 7.55 10.82 10.56
C ALA A 164 6.57 10.49 11.70
N PHE A 165 6.38 11.41 12.65
CA PHE A 165 5.48 11.23 13.79
C PHE A 165 4.49 12.38 13.91
N LEU A 166 3.24 12.05 14.25
CA LEU A 166 2.23 12.98 14.74
C LEU A 166 2.10 12.84 16.25
N CYS A 167 2.45 13.92 16.95
CA CYS A 167 2.49 14.00 18.41
C CYS A 167 1.18 14.54 19.01
N PRO A 168 0.99 14.46 20.34
CA PRO A 168 -0.22 14.93 20.99
C PRO A 168 -0.62 16.36 20.59
N PHE A 169 -1.92 16.56 20.32
CA PHE A 169 -2.50 17.86 19.95
C PHE A 169 -2.46 18.91 21.06
N GLY A 170 -2.09 18.53 22.29
CA GLY A 170 -2.06 19.40 23.46
C GLY A 170 -1.00 18.98 24.48
N ASN A 171 -0.76 19.83 25.48
CA ASN A 171 0.25 19.60 26.52
C ASN A 171 -0.26 19.55 27.97
N PRO A 172 -1.45 18.99 28.28
CA PRO A 172 -1.88 18.85 29.67
C PRO A 172 -0.90 17.97 30.44
N GLY A 173 -0.42 18.42 31.61
CA GLY A 173 0.56 17.65 32.39
C GLY A 173 1.89 17.40 31.66
N ASP A 174 2.20 18.23 30.66
CA ASP A 174 3.45 18.20 29.90
C ASP A 174 3.63 16.99 28.97
N ILE A 175 2.52 16.37 28.54
CA ILE A 175 2.55 15.15 27.72
C ILE A 175 3.20 15.35 26.35
N GLY A 176 2.88 16.42 25.63
CA GLY A 176 3.40 16.68 24.28
C GLY A 176 4.92 16.85 24.31
N ARG A 177 5.43 17.62 25.29
CA ARG A 177 6.87 17.81 25.48
C ARG A 177 7.60 16.52 25.81
N LYS A 178 7.06 15.73 26.74
CA LYS A 178 7.64 14.43 27.12
C LYS A 178 7.65 13.46 25.96
N THR A 179 6.60 13.41 25.15
CA THR A 179 6.52 12.54 23.96
C THR A 179 7.58 12.92 22.94
N VAL A 180 7.70 14.21 22.58
CA VAL A 180 8.72 14.67 21.62
C VAL A 180 10.13 14.40 22.13
N ARG A 181 10.42 14.68 23.41
CA ARG A 181 11.72 14.39 24.02
C ARG A 181 12.05 12.91 23.98
N ALA A 182 11.10 12.04 24.35
CA ALA A 182 11.31 10.59 24.31
C ALA A 182 11.63 10.10 22.89
N LEU A 183 10.89 10.56 21.87
CA LEU A 183 11.18 10.22 20.47
C LEU A 183 12.56 10.73 20.04
N TYR A 184 12.91 11.96 20.41
CA TYR A 184 14.22 12.53 20.11
C TYR A 184 15.35 11.69 20.70
N GLU A 185 15.27 11.35 21.99
CA GLU A 185 16.30 10.60 22.70
C GLU A 185 16.42 9.15 22.18
N ASP A 186 15.29 8.50 21.88
CA ASP A 186 15.27 7.09 21.46
C ASP A 186 15.66 6.87 19.98
N LEU A 187 15.26 7.77 19.08
CA LEU A 187 15.41 7.59 17.63
C LEU A 187 16.39 8.58 16.99
N TYR A 188 16.29 9.86 17.33
CA TYR A 188 16.94 10.92 16.54
C TYR A 188 18.33 11.32 17.05
N ALA A 189 18.53 11.41 18.37
CA ALA A 189 19.71 11.98 18.99
C ALA A 189 21.00 11.23 18.63
N ASN A 190 20.91 9.91 18.41
CA ASN A 190 22.04 9.05 18.06
C ASN A 190 22.16 8.78 16.54
N GLY A 191 21.27 9.34 15.71
CA GLY A 191 21.28 9.10 14.26
C GLY A 191 20.69 7.76 13.81
N SER A 192 20.00 7.02 14.69
CA SER A 192 19.43 5.72 14.36
C SER A 192 18.43 5.82 13.22
N TYR A 193 18.60 4.97 12.21
CA TYR A 193 17.71 4.92 11.03
C TYR A 193 17.60 6.26 10.29
N SER A 194 18.65 7.07 10.28
CA SER A 194 18.62 8.44 9.72
C SER A 194 18.34 8.52 8.21
N ASP A 195 18.50 7.42 7.48
CA ASP A 195 18.09 7.29 6.10
C ASP A 195 16.57 7.11 5.95
N LEU A 196 15.88 6.56 6.95
CA LEU A 196 14.42 6.39 6.97
C LEU A 196 13.67 7.68 7.29
N TRP A 197 14.31 8.67 7.93
CA TRP A 197 13.63 9.88 8.38
C TRP A 197 13.15 10.72 7.19
N PHE A 198 11.87 11.06 7.18
CA PHE A 198 11.35 11.99 6.18
C PHE A 198 11.87 13.40 6.45
N ARG A 199 12.57 13.98 5.47
CA ARG A 199 13.14 15.33 5.59
C ARG A 199 12.29 16.34 4.85
N TRP A 200 11.63 17.22 5.60
CA TRP A 200 10.90 18.34 5.06
C TRP A 200 11.73 19.62 5.20
N LYS A 201 11.95 20.35 4.10
CA LYS A 201 12.76 21.58 4.07
C LYS A 201 14.16 21.39 4.72
N GLY A 202 14.77 20.22 4.49
CA GLY A 202 16.14 19.89 4.91
C GLY A 202 16.30 19.24 6.29
N LYS A 203 15.25 19.23 7.13
CA LYS A 203 15.29 18.63 8.48
C LYS A 203 14.24 17.54 8.65
N PRO A 204 14.39 16.59 9.58
CA PRO A 204 13.36 15.61 9.87
C PRO A 204 12.03 16.29 10.21
N LEU A 205 10.93 15.81 9.61
CA LEU A 205 9.58 16.30 9.90
C LEU A 205 9.07 15.71 11.22
N MET A 206 8.42 16.55 12.03
CA MET A 206 7.63 16.12 13.17
C MET A 206 6.38 17.00 13.28
N LEU A 207 5.20 16.38 13.35
CA LEU A 207 3.97 17.11 13.59
C LEU A 207 3.77 17.26 15.10
N ALA A 208 4.17 18.41 15.62
CA ALA A 208 4.09 18.77 17.03
C ALA A 208 4.02 20.30 17.15
N ASP A 209 3.32 20.79 18.17
CA ASP A 209 3.31 22.22 18.47
C ASP A 209 4.71 22.69 18.93
N PRO A 210 5.36 23.65 18.26
CA PRO A 210 6.67 24.17 18.66
C PRO A 210 6.73 24.70 20.11
N GLU A 211 5.60 25.14 20.67
CA GLU A 211 5.50 25.58 22.07
C GLU A 211 5.72 24.44 23.06
N TYR A 212 5.50 23.19 22.63
CA TYR A 212 5.67 22.01 23.47
C TYR A 212 7.01 21.31 23.23
N VAL A 213 7.88 21.84 22.38
CA VAL A 213 9.21 21.25 22.10
C VAL A 213 10.28 22.01 22.87
N ASP A 214 11.19 21.30 23.55
CA ASP A 214 12.30 21.94 24.27
C ASP A 214 13.25 22.69 23.31
N ASP A 215 13.85 23.77 23.78
CA ASP A 215 14.66 24.69 22.97
C ASP A 215 15.88 24.01 22.32
N ASP A 216 16.49 23.04 23.00
CA ASP A 216 17.65 22.25 22.53
C ASP A 216 17.30 21.30 21.38
N ILE A 217 16.03 20.90 21.27
CA ILE A 217 15.53 19.95 20.27
C ILE A 217 14.84 20.69 19.11
N ARG A 218 14.23 21.86 19.36
CA ARG A 218 13.37 22.56 18.40
C ARG A 218 14.04 22.82 17.05
N GLN A 219 15.34 23.14 17.04
CA GLN A 219 16.07 23.42 15.80
C GLN A 219 16.43 22.18 14.98
N PHE A 220 16.35 20.98 15.57
CA PHE A 220 16.65 19.73 14.89
C PHE A 220 15.57 19.37 13.87
N PHE A 221 14.30 19.70 14.17
CA PHE A 221 13.15 19.32 13.35
C PHE A 221 12.67 20.47 12.44
N THR A 222 11.99 20.08 11.36
CA THR A 222 10.95 20.91 10.75
C THR A 222 9.65 20.57 11.46
N LEU A 223 9.13 21.51 12.24
CA LEU A 223 7.93 21.32 13.04
C LEU A 223 6.71 21.85 12.29
N ARG A 224 5.60 21.12 12.40
CA ARG A 224 4.27 21.56 11.97
C ARG A 224 3.29 21.32 13.09
N ARG A 225 2.61 22.37 13.55
CA ARG A 225 1.58 22.20 14.58
C ARG A 225 0.39 21.47 13.96
N ASN A 226 0.05 20.31 14.51
CA ASN A 226 -1.12 19.54 14.07
C ASN A 226 -2.42 20.15 14.63
N ILE A 227 -3.38 20.42 13.75
CA ILE A 227 -4.72 20.93 14.09
C ILE A 227 -5.70 19.77 14.19
N GLY A 228 -6.31 19.61 15.36
CA GLY A 228 -7.20 18.49 15.67
C GLY A 228 -8.61 18.60 15.08
N PRO A 229 -9.32 19.74 15.24
CA PRO A 229 -10.70 19.88 14.77
C PRO A 229 -10.83 19.94 13.24
N TYR A 230 -11.77 19.19 12.67
CA TYR A 230 -11.93 18.99 11.21
C TYR A 230 -12.49 20.18 10.45
N ASN A 231 -13.06 21.16 11.17
CA ASN A 231 -13.73 22.32 10.62
C ASN A 231 -13.05 23.64 11.03
N GLN A 232 -11.79 23.57 11.46
CA GLN A 232 -11.01 24.74 11.85
C GLN A 232 -9.77 24.85 10.96
N GLY A 233 -9.70 25.94 10.20
CA GLY A 233 -8.53 26.27 9.40
C GLY A 233 -7.32 26.70 10.24
N PRO A 234 -6.17 26.93 9.58
CA PRO A 234 -4.95 27.37 10.25
C PRO A 234 -5.14 28.71 10.94
N THR A 235 -4.55 28.84 12.13
CA THR A 235 -4.47 30.11 12.89
C THR A 235 -3.17 30.87 12.60
N GLY A 236 -2.25 30.27 11.86
CA GLY A 236 -0.97 30.82 11.45
C GLY A 236 -0.26 29.89 10.45
N PRO A 237 0.94 30.26 9.99
CA PRO A 237 1.72 29.41 9.10
C PRO A 237 2.27 28.17 9.82
N ASP A 238 2.74 27.20 9.03
CA ASP A 238 3.45 26.00 9.51
C ASP A 238 2.60 25.16 10.49
N GLN A 239 1.30 25.06 10.18
CA GLN A 239 0.34 24.18 10.84
C GLN A 239 -0.20 23.23 9.79
N TRP A 240 -0.51 21.98 10.12
CA TRP A 240 -1.14 21.01 9.21
C TRP A 240 -2.38 20.39 9.85
N ALA A 241 -3.34 19.97 9.05
CA ALA A 241 -4.40 19.08 9.52
C ALA A 241 -3.98 17.61 9.35
N TRP A 242 -4.66 16.72 10.07
CA TRP A 242 -4.56 15.26 9.86
C TRP A 242 -5.81 14.70 9.20
N LEU A 243 -6.96 15.35 9.40
CA LEU A 243 -8.25 15.00 8.85
C LEU A 243 -9.13 16.26 8.80
N GLU A 244 -9.90 16.43 7.74
CA GLU A 244 -10.88 17.53 7.61
C GLU A 244 -12.18 17.05 6.96
N ILE A 245 -13.25 17.82 7.18
CA ILE A 245 -14.50 17.68 6.42
C ILE A 245 -14.43 18.52 5.14
N TYR A 246 -15.23 18.15 4.14
CA TYR A 246 -15.32 18.93 2.91
C TYR A 246 -16.09 20.25 3.14
N PRO A 247 -15.68 21.38 2.53
CA PRO A 247 -14.43 21.58 1.81
C PRO A 247 -13.24 21.78 2.77
N GLN A 248 -12.12 21.10 2.53
CA GLN A 248 -10.91 21.22 3.37
C GLN A 248 -10.30 22.63 3.33
N HIS A 249 -9.66 23.05 4.42
CA HIS A 249 -8.89 24.29 4.46
C HIS A 249 -7.54 24.11 3.77
N VAL A 250 -6.92 25.22 3.37
CA VAL A 250 -5.55 25.22 2.87
C VAL A 250 -4.63 25.62 4.02
N PHE A 251 -3.62 24.80 4.29
CA PHE A 251 -2.63 25.06 5.33
C PHE A 251 -1.35 25.65 4.73
N PRO A 252 -1.07 26.95 4.94
CA PRO A 252 0.09 27.59 4.35
C PRO A 252 1.36 27.42 5.19
N ASN A 253 2.52 27.46 4.54
CA ASN A 253 3.80 27.62 5.24
C ASN A 253 4.14 29.10 5.48
N SER A 254 5.25 29.35 6.18
CA SER A 254 5.74 30.70 6.46
C SER A 254 6.06 31.54 5.20
N ASP A 255 6.28 30.89 4.05
CA ASP A 255 6.50 31.56 2.76
C ASP A 255 5.17 31.92 2.05
N GLY A 256 4.03 31.53 2.63
CA GLY A 256 2.69 31.72 2.07
C GLY A 256 2.32 30.72 0.97
N GLU A 257 3.14 29.69 0.74
CA GLU A 257 2.82 28.61 -0.18
C GLU A 257 1.67 27.76 0.37
N LYS A 258 0.82 27.24 -0.51
CA LYS A 258 -0.18 26.22 -0.15
C LYS A 258 0.54 24.93 0.20
N GLU A 259 0.86 24.74 1.47
CA GLU A 259 1.76 23.65 1.87
C GLU A 259 1.00 22.34 1.97
N GLU A 260 -0.14 22.30 2.64
CA GLU A 260 -0.83 21.05 2.97
C GLU A 260 -2.35 21.13 2.78
N ILE A 261 -2.93 20.00 2.36
CA ILE A 261 -4.35 19.66 2.48
C ILE A 261 -4.47 18.23 2.98
N ALA A 262 -5.36 18.04 3.97
CA ALA A 262 -5.72 16.72 4.47
C ALA A 262 -6.79 16.09 3.58
N VAL A 263 -6.73 14.77 3.42
CA VAL A 263 -7.70 13.99 2.63
C VAL A 263 -8.19 12.82 3.49
N GLY A 264 -9.47 12.85 3.83
CA GLY A 264 -10.14 11.81 4.62
C GLY A 264 -10.92 10.81 3.79
N ILE A 265 -10.87 9.54 4.17
CA ILE A 265 -11.73 8.50 3.59
C ILE A 265 -13.14 8.51 4.19
N ALA A 266 -13.22 8.76 5.49
CA ALA A 266 -14.43 8.98 6.26
C ALA A 266 -14.10 9.97 7.40
N GLN A 267 -15.12 10.55 8.03
CA GLN A 267 -14.94 11.44 9.16
C GLN A 267 -15.95 11.11 10.26
N ASN A 268 -15.44 10.93 11.48
CA ASN A 268 -16.20 10.81 12.71
C ASN A 268 -16.75 12.20 13.10
N TYR A 269 -17.58 12.77 12.22
CA TYR A 269 -18.16 14.10 12.29
C TYR A 269 -19.64 14.04 11.99
N ASN A 270 -20.44 14.85 12.70
CA ASN A 270 -21.88 14.84 12.57
C ASN A 270 -22.41 16.28 12.56
N THR A 271 -23.04 16.65 11.45
CA THR A 271 -23.71 17.96 11.27
C THR A 271 -25.15 17.98 11.74
N LEU A 272 -25.78 16.81 11.88
CA LEU A 272 -27.17 16.67 12.32
C LEU A 272 -27.32 16.95 13.81
N GLN A 273 -26.32 16.57 14.60
CA GLN A 273 -26.32 16.72 16.05
C GLN A 273 -24.99 17.30 16.53
N TYR A 274 -25.09 18.41 17.28
CA TYR A 274 -23.99 19.21 17.84
C TYR A 274 -23.03 19.88 16.84
N ASN A 275 -23.05 19.51 15.56
CA ASN A 275 -22.15 20.03 14.54
C ASN A 275 -20.67 19.92 14.97
N SER A 276 -20.28 18.70 15.33
CA SER A 276 -18.99 18.40 15.95
C SER A 276 -18.52 16.99 15.60
N THR A 277 -17.34 16.63 16.10
CA THR A 277 -16.91 15.24 16.13
C THR A 277 -17.92 14.38 16.89
N ALA A 278 -18.13 13.17 16.39
CA ALA A 278 -19.14 12.23 16.83
C ALA A 278 -18.63 10.80 16.66
N PRO A 279 -19.13 9.82 17.42
CA PRO A 279 -18.77 8.43 17.19
C PRO A 279 -19.14 7.96 15.79
N MET A 280 -18.26 7.20 15.13
CA MET A 280 -18.55 6.54 13.85
C MET A 280 -19.76 5.60 13.93
N SER A 281 -20.07 5.04 15.11
CA SER A 281 -21.28 4.23 15.32
C SER A 281 -22.58 5.04 15.42
N TRP A 282 -22.50 6.38 15.47
CA TRP A 282 -23.68 7.22 15.61
C TRP A 282 -24.30 7.56 14.24
N PRO A 283 -25.65 7.51 14.10
CA PRO A 283 -26.30 7.90 12.87
C PRO A 283 -25.96 9.33 12.44
N GLY A 284 -25.54 9.50 11.19
CA GLY A 284 -25.17 10.79 10.61
C GLY A 284 -23.67 11.11 10.65
N ALA A 285 -22.82 10.17 11.08
CA ALA A 285 -21.38 10.22 10.82
C ALA A 285 -21.11 10.24 9.30
N PHE A 286 -19.99 10.84 8.87
CA PHE A 286 -19.63 10.93 7.46
C PHE A 286 -18.86 9.67 7.07
N GLY A 287 -19.57 8.72 6.46
CA GLY A 287 -18.98 7.48 5.97
C GLY A 287 -18.30 7.63 4.61
N ARG A 288 -17.80 6.52 4.09
CA ARG A 288 -17.11 6.46 2.79
C ARG A 288 -18.00 6.83 1.60
N SER A 289 -19.30 6.61 1.73
CA SER A 289 -20.31 6.95 0.74
C SER A 289 -20.80 8.40 0.83
N TYR A 290 -20.38 9.15 1.85
CA TYR A 290 -20.77 10.56 2.01
C TYR A 290 -20.23 11.41 0.87
N HIS A 291 -21.09 12.17 0.21
CA HIS A 291 -20.69 13.16 -0.79
C HIS A 291 -21.84 14.13 -1.06
N ASN A 292 -21.54 15.31 -1.62
CA ASN A 292 -22.55 16.34 -1.90
C ASN A 292 -23.42 16.67 -0.67
N ASN A 293 -22.80 16.71 0.52
CA ASN A 293 -23.43 16.93 1.82
C ASN A 293 -24.45 15.87 2.27
N SER A 294 -24.38 14.62 1.78
CA SER A 294 -25.30 13.54 2.16
C SER A 294 -24.69 12.14 2.05
N MET A 295 -25.24 11.17 2.77
CA MET A 295 -24.88 9.75 2.62
C MET A 295 -25.57 9.14 1.39
N ASP A 296 -24.82 8.40 0.57
CA ASP A 296 -25.39 7.58 -0.49
C ASP A 296 -25.76 6.21 0.05
N ASN A 297 -27.07 5.93 0.07
CA ASN A 297 -27.62 4.72 0.69
C ASN A 297 -27.69 3.51 -0.26
N ARG A 298 -27.13 3.58 -1.48
CA ARG A 298 -27.02 2.39 -2.32
C ARG A 298 -26.11 1.37 -1.65
N THR A 299 -26.46 0.09 -1.74
CA THR A 299 -25.75 -0.98 -1.04
C THR A 299 -24.29 -1.11 -1.46
N ASP A 300 -23.97 -0.75 -2.70
CA ASP A 300 -22.61 -0.79 -3.25
C ASP A 300 -21.86 0.55 -3.10
N ALA A 301 -22.50 1.62 -2.64
CA ALA A 301 -21.89 2.96 -2.53
C ALA A 301 -20.62 2.97 -1.68
N VAL A 302 -20.59 2.14 -0.63
CA VAL A 302 -19.43 1.93 0.24
C VAL A 302 -18.18 1.44 -0.49
N ASN A 303 -18.28 0.92 -1.71
CA ASN A 303 -17.11 0.48 -2.47
C ASN A 303 -16.53 1.59 -3.35
N TRP A 304 -17.33 2.61 -3.69
CA TRP A 304 -16.94 3.67 -4.62
C TRP A 304 -16.07 4.76 -4.00
N GLY A 305 -16.09 4.91 -2.67
CA GLY A 305 -15.27 5.88 -1.95
C GLY A 305 -15.57 7.33 -2.34
N PHE A 306 -16.85 7.71 -2.42
CA PHE A 306 -17.25 9.04 -2.87
C PHE A 306 -16.72 10.16 -1.98
N ASN A 307 -16.66 9.96 -0.66
CA ASN A 307 -16.08 10.95 0.26
C ASN A 307 -14.59 11.15 -0.04
N PHE A 308 -13.87 10.05 -0.25
CA PHE A 308 -12.45 10.08 -0.58
C PHE A 308 -12.21 10.79 -1.91
N ALA A 309 -13.06 10.53 -2.91
CA ALA A 309 -13.02 11.20 -4.21
C ALA A 309 -13.23 12.72 -4.08
N GLU A 310 -14.29 13.15 -3.38
CA GLU A 310 -14.62 14.57 -3.20
C GLU A 310 -13.49 15.34 -2.50
N GLN A 311 -12.85 14.71 -1.51
CA GLN A 311 -11.69 15.25 -0.79
C GLN A 311 -10.46 15.37 -1.70
N TRP A 312 -10.17 14.34 -2.49
CA TRP A 312 -9.04 14.35 -3.44
C TRP A 312 -9.23 15.34 -4.58
N GLU A 313 -10.42 15.42 -5.16
CA GLU A 313 -10.72 16.35 -6.25
C GLU A 313 -10.46 17.79 -5.82
N ARG A 314 -10.89 18.15 -4.61
CA ARG A 314 -10.52 19.44 -4.02
C ARG A 314 -9.02 19.60 -3.82
N ALA A 315 -8.32 18.58 -3.32
CA ALA A 315 -6.87 18.64 -3.15
C ALA A 315 -6.14 18.86 -4.48
N LEU A 316 -6.58 18.21 -5.57
CA LEU A 316 -6.06 18.40 -6.92
C LEU A 316 -6.33 19.81 -7.45
N ASP A 317 -7.53 20.36 -7.23
CA ASP A 317 -7.89 21.73 -7.64
C ASP A 317 -7.05 22.79 -6.92
N ILE A 318 -6.75 22.56 -5.64
CA ILE A 318 -5.92 23.48 -4.84
C ILE A 318 -4.44 23.36 -5.20
N ASP A 319 -3.98 22.14 -5.51
CA ASP A 319 -2.63 21.77 -5.90
C ASP A 319 -1.54 22.16 -4.86
N PRO A 320 -1.64 21.66 -3.61
CA PRO A 320 -0.69 21.97 -2.53
C PRO A 320 0.67 21.29 -2.75
N LEU A 321 1.67 21.59 -1.91
CA LEU A 321 2.97 20.91 -1.90
C LEU A 321 2.92 19.51 -1.29
N PHE A 322 2.03 19.30 -0.34
CA PHE A 322 1.85 18.08 0.45
C PHE A 322 0.37 17.72 0.53
N ILE A 323 0.05 16.44 0.40
CA ILE A 323 -1.28 15.88 0.71
C ILE A 323 -1.12 14.85 1.82
N PHE A 324 -1.90 14.99 2.90
CA PHE A 324 -1.89 14.04 4.01
C PHE A 324 -3.19 13.20 4.01
N VAL A 325 -3.06 11.92 3.70
CA VAL A 325 -4.18 10.96 3.63
C VAL A 325 -4.39 10.24 4.97
N THR A 326 -5.64 10.13 5.40
CA THR A 326 -6.03 9.39 6.62
C THR A 326 -7.05 8.29 6.30
N GLY A 327 -6.71 7.00 6.41
CA GLY A 327 -5.42 6.41 6.80
C GLY A 327 -5.19 4.98 6.26
N TRP A 328 -4.05 4.35 6.59
CA TRP A 328 -3.63 3.07 6.00
C TRP A 328 -4.14 1.81 6.72
N ASN A 329 -3.94 1.67 8.04
CA ASN A 329 -4.14 0.40 8.79
C ASN A 329 -4.82 0.55 10.18
N GLU A 330 -5.82 1.44 10.34
CA GLU A 330 -6.59 1.63 11.58
C GLU A 330 -7.71 0.58 11.70
N TRP A 331 -7.37 -0.66 12.03
CA TRP A 331 -8.36 -1.74 12.05
C TRP A 331 -9.24 -1.79 13.30
N THR A 332 -8.87 -1.12 14.39
CA THR A 332 -9.53 -1.28 15.68
C THR A 332 -9.99 0.03 16.30
N ALA A 333 -11.09 -0.03 17.05
CA ALA A 333 -11.55 1.04 17.93
C ALA A 333 -12.01 0.48 19.28
N GLY A 334 -11.88 1.29 20.33
CA GLY A 334 -12.41 0.96 21.65
C GLY A 334 -13.94 0.95 21.67
N LYS A 335 -14.52 0.02 22.43
CA LYS A 335 -15.96 -0.01 22.76
C LYS A 335 -16.22 0.85 24.01
N TYR A 336 -17.16 1.78 23.92
CA TYR A 336 -17.55 2.66 25.03
C TYR A 336 -19.06 2.66 25.25
N ASP A 337 -19.47 3.04 26.46
CA ASP A 337 -20.85 3.38 26.83
C ASP A 337 -21.12 4.89 26.72
N ALA A 338 -20.09 5.72 26.81
CA ALA A 338 -20.15 7.15 26.52
C ALA A 338 -18.80 7.69 26.03
N TRP A 339 -18.85 8.74 25.21
CA TRP A 339 -17.68 9.53 24.82
C TRP A 339 -18.05 10.99 24.61
N SER A 340 -17.32 11.90 25.25
CA SER A 340 -17.63 13.34 25.23
C SER A 340 -19.06 13.61 25.71
N ARG A 341 -19.98 13.94 24.81
CA ARG A 341 -21.41 14.22 25.06
C ARG A 341 -22.35 13.17 24.48
N TRP A 342 -21.79 12.09 23.94
CA TRP A 342 -22.51 11.01 23.27
C TRP A 342 -22.62 9.82 24.22
N GLU A 343 -23.81 9.25 24.34
CA GLU A 343 -24.12 8.17 25.29
C GLU A 343 -24.86 7.05 24.56
N SER A 344 -24.54 5.81 24.91
CA SER A 344 -25.22 4.61 24.42
C SER A 344 -26.69 4.56 24.90
N PRO A 345 -27.64 4.09 24.07
CA PRO A 345 -27.46 3.45 22.76
C PRO A 345 -27.47 4.43 21.55
N PRO A 346 -26.86 4.06 20.40
CA PRO A 346 -26.08 2.83 20.14
C PRO A 346 -24.76 2.72 20.91
N VAL A 347 -24.21 1.50 20.98
CA VAL A 347 -22.85 1.25 21.48
C VAL A 347 -21.86 2.19 20.80
N ILE A 348 -20.97 2.80 21.58
CA ILE A 348 -20.12 3.88 21.11
C ILE A 348 -18.79 3.33 20.61
N PHE A 349 -18.54 3.52 19.31
CA PHE A 349 -17.24 3.34 18.66
C PHE A 349 -16.86 4.67 18.01
N VAL A 350 -15.82 5.31 18.54
CA VAL A 350 -15.50 6.70 18.22
C VAL A 350 -14.84 6.80 16.85
N ASP A 351 -13.76 6.05 16.70
CA ASP A 351 -12.78 6.23 15.62
C ASP A 351 -13.13 5.37 14.41
N GLU A 352 -13.45 4.09 14.61
CA GLU A 352 -13.71 3.10 13.57
C GLU A 352 -14.90 2.23 13.99
N PHE A 353 -15.77 1.81 13.07
CA PHE A 353 -16.97 1.04 13.43
C PHE A 353 -17.26 -0.16 12.52
N ILE A 354 -17.54 0.08 11.24
CA ILE A 354 -17.81 -0.93 10.19
C ILE A 354 -17.26 -0.41 8.87
N GLN A 355 -17.31 -1.21 7.79
CA GLN A 355 -16.82 -0.83 6.46
C GLN A 355 -17.25 0.59 6.02
N GLU A 356 -18.51 0.98 6.24
CA GLU A 356 -18.99 2.33 5.84
C GLU A 356 -18.42 3.46 6.71
N PHE A 357 -18.22 3.21 8.00
CA PHE A 357 -17.84 4.21 8.99
C PHE A 357 -16.47 3.85 9.59
N SER A 358 -15.47 3.84 8.71
CA SER A 358 -14.07 3.57 9.01
C SER A 358 -13.15 4.36 8.07
N ARG A 359 -11.95 4.75 8.52
CA ARG A 359 -11.01 5.57 7.73
C ARG A 359 -9.93 4.76 7.01
N ASP A 360 -9.90 3.47 7.29
CA ASP A 360 -8.85 2.56 6.86
C ASP A 360 -8.91 2.15 5.38
N ILE A 361 -7.80 2.10 4.64
CA ILE A 361 -7.82 1.71 3.22
C ILE A 361 -7.04 0.44 2.89
N GLU A 362 -6.46 -0.20 3.90
CA GLU A 362 -5.74 -1.45 3.70
C GLU A 362 -6.66 -2.47 3.02
N PRO A 363 -6.13 -3.28 2.08
CA PRO A 363 -6.94 -4.28 1.43
C PRO A 363 -7.64 -5.21 2.43
N MET A 364 -8.92 -5.46 2.19
CA MET A 364 -9.82 -6.15 3.10
C MET A 364 -10.13 -7.59 2.64
N MET A 365 -10.29 -8.52 3.58
CA MET A 365 -10.93 -9.81 3.31
C MET A 365 -12.42 -9.58 3.11
N GLU A 366 -12.95 -10.01 1.96
CA GLU A 366 -14.31 -9.64 1.55
C GLU A 366 -14.50 -8.10 1.53
N GLY A 367 -15.73 -7.60 1.53
CA GLY A 367 -15.99 -6.16 1.58
C GLY A 367 -15.47 -5.42 0.34
N HIS A 368 -14.60 -4.43 0.53
CA HIS A 368 -14.09 -3.57 -0.54
C HIS A 368 -12.84 -4.10 -1.25
N GLY A 369 -12.28 -5.24 -0.84
CA GLY A 369 -11.05 -5.79 -1.45
C GLY A 369 -9.93 -4.77 -1.46
N ASP A 370 -9.38 -4.47 -2.63
CA ASP A 370 -8.31 -3.49 -2.89
C ASP A 370 -8.80 -2.20 -3.58
N ASN A 371 -10.12 -1.96 -3.65
CA ASN A 371 -10.69 -0.79 -4.33
C ASN A 371 -10.14 0.54 -3.80
N TYR A 372 -10.01 0.69 -2.48
CA TYR A 372 -9.47 1.92 -1.88
C TYR A 372 -7.96 2.09 -2.10
N TYR A 373 -7.22 0.97 -2.18
CA TYR A 373 -5.80 1.00 -2.55
C TYR A 373 -5.62 1.52 -3.98
N TYR A 374 -6.36 0.99 -4.95
CA TYR A 374 -6.26 1.48 -6.33
C TYR A 374 -6.85 2.89 -6.53
N GLN A 375 -7.84 3.30 -5.72
CA GLN A 375 -8.30 4.68 -5.68
C GLN A 375 -7.20 5.63 -5.18
N LEU A 376 -6.45 5.24 -4.13
CA LEU A 376 -5.27 5.99 -3.69
C LEU A 376 -4.24 6.10 -4.83
N VAL A 377 -3.90 4.98 -5.48
CA VAL A 377 -2.92 4.96 -6.57
C VAL A 377 -3.34 5.88 -7.74
N ASP A 378 -4.61 5.88 -8.14
CA ASP A 378 -5.15 6.77 -9.18
C ASP A 378 -4.94 8.25 -8.81
N TYR A 379 -5.36 8.66 -7.61
CA TYR A 379 -5.23 10.06 -7.21
C TYR A 379 -3.79 10.51 -6.98
N VAL A 380 -2.93 9.64 -6.43
CA VAL A 380 -1.50 9.94 -6.30
C VAL A 380 -0.88 10.15 -7.68
N ARG A 381 -1.25 9.35 -8.69
CA ARG A 381 -0.80 9.54 -10.07
C ARG A 381 -1.34 10.83 -10.69
N ARG A 382 -2.59 11.21 -10.43
CA ARG A 382 -3.13 12.52 -10.85
C ARG A 382 -2.37 13.68 -10.23
N TYR A 383 -1.97 13.54 -8.96
CA TYR A 383 -1.26 14.57 -8.23
C TYR A 383 0.22 14.69 -8.61
N LYS A 384 0.91 13.55 -8.77
CA LYS A 384 2.36 13.47 -9.02
C LYS A 384 2.74 13.29 -10.47
N GLY A 385 1.84 12.84 -11.35
CA GLY A 385 2.11 12.52 -12.76
C GLY A 385 2.61 11.08 -12.99
N VAL A 386 2.70 10.68 -14.26
CA VAL A 386 3.07 9.32 -14.71
C VAL A 386 4.09 9.41 -15.85
N ARG A 387 5.12 8.56 -15.81
CA ARG A 387 6.12 8.48 -16.89
C ARG A 387 5.56 7.94 -18.20
N PRO A 388 6.14 8.34 -19.35
CA PRO A 388 5.83 7.71 -20.62
C PRO A 388 6.35 6.28 -20.64
N LEU A 389 5.59 5.38 -21.27
CA LEU A 389 6.09 4.06 -21.60
C LEU A 389 7.18 4.17 -22.67
N ILE A 390 8.22 3.35 -22.55
CA ILE A 390 9.25 3.19 -23.57
C ILE A 390 8.86 1.98 -24.42
N PRO A 391 8.59 2.13 -25.73
CA PRO A 391 8.29 1.00 -26.58
C PRO A 391 9.42 -0.02 -26.61
N VAL A 392 9.07 -1.30 -26.70
CA VAL A 392 10.02 -2.40 -26.78
C VAL A 392 10.81 -2.28 -28.07
N LYS A 393 12.13 -2.35 -27.96
CA LYS A 393 13.02 -2.43 -29.13
C LYS A 393 13.11 -3.90 -29.56
N PRO A 394 12.73 -4.25 -30.80
CA PRO A 394 12.74 -5.65 -31.23
C PRO A 394 14.17 -6.19 -31.32
N SER A 395 14.34 -7.42 -30.84
CA SER A 395 15.55 -8.23 -30.98
C SER A 395 15.14 -9.70 -31.00
N SER A 396 15.65 -10.46 -31.97
CA SER A 396 15.45 -11.91 -31.95
C SER A 396 16.25 -12.53 -30.81
N ILE A 397 15.64 -13.51 -30.14
CA ILE A 397 16.23 -14.26 -29.03
C ILE A 397 16.34 -15.73 -29.41
N THR A 398 17.44 -16.36 -29.04
CA THR A 398 17.61 -17.82 -29.18
C THR A 398 17.30 -18.48 -27.85
N ILE A 399 16.36 -19.44 -27.83
CA ILE A 399 16.02 -20.18 -26.61
C ILE A 399 17.01 -21.33 -26.41
N ASP A 400 18.12 -21.04 -25.73
CA ASP A 400 19.21 -22.00 -25.50
C ASP A 400 19.81 -21.94 -24.08
N GLY A 401 19.30 -21.06 -23.21
CA GLY A 401 19.79 -20.85 -21.86
C GLY A 401 21.08 -20.05 -21.77
N ASN A 402 21.48 -19.38 -22.86
CA ASN A 402 22.51 -18.35 -22.89
C ASN A 402 21.88 -16.96 -23.06
N PHE A 403 21.85 -16.18 -21.97
CA PHE A 403 21.09 -14.93 -21.91
C PHE A 403 21.83 -13.69 -22.44
N ASP A 404 22.93 -13.86 -23.17
CA ASP A 404 23.74 -12.73 -23.67
C ASP A 404 22.93 -11.82 -24.61
N ASP A 405 22.01 -12.38 -25.40
CA ASP A 405 21.12 -11.68 -26.32
C ASP A 405 20.03 -10.83 -25.64
N TRP A 406 19.76 -11.07 -24.34
CA TRP A 406 18.89 -10.24 -23.52
C TRP A 406 19.57 -8.97 -22.97
N THR A 407 20.90 -8.91 -22.99
CA THR A 407 21.66 -7.74 -22.51
C THR A 407 21.23 -6.43 -23.18
N PRO A 408 21.11 -6.32 -24.53
CA PRO A 408 20.68 -5.10 -25.20
C PRO A 408 19.16 -4.83 -25.16
N VAL A 409 18.33 -5.78 -24.71
CA VAL A 409 16.87 -5.65 -24.75
C VAL A 409 16.40 -4.58 -23.76
N GLN A 410 15.54 -3.68 -24.26
CA GLN A 410 14.96 -2.56 -23.51
C GLN A 410 13.49 -2.35 -23.90
N PRO A 411 12.64 -1.85 -22.97
CA PRO A 411 12.97 -1.56 -21.57
C PRO A 411 13.18 -2.83 -20.73
N SER A 412 13.88 -2.67 -19.61
CA SER A 412 13.89 -3.65 -18.51
C SER A 412 12.82 -3.25 -17.49
N PHE A 413 12.01 -4.21 -17.07
CA PHE A 413 10.97 -4.03 -16.06
C PHE A 413 11.45 -4.64 -14.74
N ALA A 414 11.52 -3.84 -13.68
CA ALA A 414 12.06 -4.26 -12.40
C ALA A 414 10.99 -4.33 -11.31
N THR A 415 11.32 -5.01 -10.23
CA THR A 415 10.57 -5.09 -8.97
C THR A 415 11.51 -4.93 -7.80
N ASP A 416 10.97 -4.54 -6.64
CA ASP A 416 11.76 -4.45 -5.42
C ASP A 416 12.19 -5.86 -4.97
N PRO A 417 13.48 -6.08 -4.63
CA PRO A 417 13.94 -7.37 -4.13
C PRO A 417 13.44 -7.69 -2.72
N GLY A 418 13.34 -8.97 -2.40
CA GLY A 418 12.99 -9.48 -1.07
C GLY A 418 11.48 -9.45 -0.78
N THR A 419 10.65 -9.45 -1.82
CA THR A 419 9.18 -9.52 -1.76
C THR A 419 8.61 -10.90 -1.40
N PRO A 420 9.21 -12.06 -1.76
CA PRO A 420 8.73 -13.34 -1.27
C PRO A 420 9.18 -13.57 0.17
N VAL A 421 8.23 -13.51 1.08
CA VAL A 421 8.46 -13.64 2.52
C VAL A 421 7.60 -14.74 3.10
N TRP A 422 8.16 -15.47 4.06
CA TRP A 422 7.40 -16.44 4.84
C TRP A 422 6.72 -15.75 6.02
N ARG A 423 5.63 -16.36 6.46
CA ARG A 423 4.87 -15.98 7.63
C ARG A 423 4.75 -17.18 8.55
N ASP A 424 5.11 -16.99 9.80
CA ASP A 424 4.77 -17.88 10.91
C ASP A 424 4.67 -16.97 12.13
N TYR A 425 3.47 -16.45 12.37
CA TYR A 425 3.27 -15.42 13.38
C TYR A 425 1.92 -15.56 14.07
N ARG A 426 1.86 -15.10 15.31
CA ARG A 426 0.61 -15.06 16.08
C ARG A 426 -0.36 -14.06 15.45
N GLY A 427 -1.66 -14.34 15.56
CA GLY A 427 -2.68 -13.34 15.31
C GLY A 427 -2.94 -12.49 16.55
N TYR A 428 -3.85 -11.53 16.38
CA TYR A 428 -4.40 -10.72 17.44
C TYR A 428 -5.29 -11.58 18.35
N GLY A 429 -5.07 -11.51 19.67
CA GLY A 429 -5.84 -12.28 20.65
C GLY A 429 -5.79 -13.79 20.41
N THR A 430 -6.94 -14.39 20.13
CA THR A 430 -7.15 -15.81 19.85
C THR A 430 -7.11 -16.17 18.36
N ALA A 431 -6.91 -15.18 17.48
CA ALA A 431 -6.76 -15.44 16.05
C ALA A 431 -5.37 -16.01 15.70
N GLY A 432 -5.32 -16.65 14.54
CA GLY A 432 -4.13 -17.33 14.04
C GLY A 432 -3.87 -18.67 14.76
N PRO A 433 -2.63 -19.18 14.70
CA PRO A 433 -1.47 -18.59 14.02
C PRO A 433 -1.68 -18.44 12.51
N TYR A 434 -1.00 -17.47 11.90
CA TYR A 434 -0.96 -17.28 10.46
C TYR A 434 0.34 -17.89 9.91
N VAL A 435 0.20 -18.88 9.04
CA VAL A 435 1.32 -19.63 8.46
C VAL A 435 1.27 -19.56 6.94
N ASN A 436 2.36 -19.11 6.32
CA ASN A 436 2.53 -19.07 4.88
C ASN A 436 4.01 -19.31 4.53
N HIS A 437 4.31 -20.43 3.88
CA HIS A 437 5.67 -20.78 3.43
C HIS A 437 5.83 -20.76 1.92
N THR A 438 4.97 -20.02 1.23
CA THR A 438 4.94 -20.02 -0.25
C THR A 438 6.03 -19.13 -0.86
N GLY A 439 6.51 -18.11 -0.15
CA GLY A 439 7.51 -17.17 -0.66
C GLY A 439 8.80 -17.86 -1.13
N ARG A 440 9.12 -17.76 -2.42
CA ARG A 440 10.40 -18.19 -3.02
C ARG A 440 10.57 -17.48 -4.38
N ASN A 441 11.71 -17.71 -5.04
CA ASN A 441 12.00 -17.21 -6.40
C ASN A 441 11.76 -15.69 -6.55
N ASP A 442 12.45 -14.89 -5.73
CA ASP A 442 12.43 -13.40 -5.71
C ASP A 442 12.71 -12.80 -7.10
N ILE A 443 11.68 -12.49 -7.88
CA ILE A 443 11.74 -11.91 -9.22
C ILE A 443 12.15 -10.45 -9.09
N VAL A 444 13.19 -10.05 -9.81
CA VAL A 444 13.75 -8.68 -9.73
C VAL A 444 13.87 -8.00 -11.08
N GLU A 445 13.81 -8.76 -12.17
CA GLU A 445 13.90 -8.21 -13.52
C GLU A 445 13.13 -9.08 -14.51
N THR A 446 12.42 -8.43 -15.43
CA THR A 446 11.75 -9.08 -16.56
C THR A 446 11.95 -8.25 -17.82
N LYS A 447 11.94 -8.90 -18.98
CA LYS A 447 12.07 -8.25 -20.28
C LYS A 447 11.14 -8.90 -21.30
N VAL A 448 10.79 -8.12 -22.31
CA VAL A 448 10.02 -8.57 -23.47
C VAL A 448 10.78 -8.17 -24.72
N SER A 449 10.81 -9.07 -25.71
CA SER A 449 11.32 -8.77 -27.05
C SER A 449 10.42 -9.44 -28.10
N TYR A 450 10.61 -9.10 -29.38
CA TYR A 450 9.83 -9.67 -30.48
C TYR A 450 10.57 -9.59 -31.82
N ASN A 451 10.08 -10.37 -32.77
CA ASN A 451 10.33 -10.23 -34.21
C ASN A 451 9.03 -10.45 -34.99
N GLU A 452 9.12 -10.72 -36.30
CA GLU A 452 7.97 -10.90 -37.20
C GLU A 452 7.05 -12.05 -36.78
N ASP A 453 7.60 -13.12 -36.21
CA ASP A 453 6.88 -14.37 -35.95
C ASP A 453 6.68 -14.66 -34.47
N TYR A 454 7.56 -14.15 -33.61
CA TYR A 454 7.66 -14.54 -32.20
C TYR A 454 7.70 -13.34 -31.25
N ILE A 455 7.22 -13.59 -30.03
CA ILE A 455 7.42 -12.75 -28.85
C ILE A 455 8.23 -13.59 -27.85
N TYR A 456 9.19 -12.94 -27.21
CA TYR A 456 10.09 -13.54 -26.25
C TYR A 456 9.89 -12.89 -24.89
N PHE A 457 9.92 -13.70 -23.85
CA PHE A 457 9.85 -13.22 -22.47
C PHE A 457 11.06 -13.71 -21.68
N TYR A 458 11.56 -12.86 -20.80
CA TYR A 458 12.66 -13.16 -19.89
C TYR A 458 12.27 -12.78 -18.47
N VAL A 459 12.72 -13.57 -17.52
CA VAL A 459 12.64 -13.29 -16.10
C VAL A 459 13.92 -13.69 -15.40
N ARG A 460 14.32 -12.87 -14.43
CA ARG A 460 15.46 -13.12 -13.56
C ARG A 460 15.09 -12.95 -12.11
N THR A 461 15.51 -13.92 -11.31
CA THR A 461 15.41 -13.89 -9.87
C THR A 461 16.67 -13.35 -9.21
N ASN A 462 16.56 -12.90 -7.97
CA ASN A 462 17.66 -12.40 -7.16
C ASN A 462 18.64 -13.52 -6.79
N ASN A 463 18.07 -14.67 -6.41
CA ASN A 463 18.79 -15.91 -6.06
C ASN A 463 18.57 -16.99 -7.13
N LEU A 464 19.26 -18.12 -7.01
CA LEU A 464 18.99 -19.30 -7.86
C LEU A 464 17.51 -19.68 -7.76
N THR A 465 16.90 -20.03 -8.90
CA THR A 465 15.51 -20.51 -8.92
C THR A 465 15.40 -21.88 -8.28
N THR A 466 14.24 -22.20 -7.74
CA THR A 466 13.87 -23.58 -7.39
C THR A 466 13.76 -24.46 -8.64
N ASN A 467 13.51 -25.76 -8.43
CA ASN A 467 13.44 -26.73 -9.50
C ASN A 467 12.21 -26.50 -10.38
N TYR A 468 12.35 -26.66 -11.69
CA TYR A 468 11.27 -26.45 -12.67
C TYR A 468 10.10 -27.43 -12.50
N THR A 469 10.32 -28.54 -11.79
CA THR A 469 9.29 -29.54 -11.47
C THR A 469 8.45 -29.18 -10.26
N ASP A 470 8.79 -28.11 -9.54
CA ASP A 470 8.00 -27.67 -8.40
C ASP A 470 6.63 -27.14 -8.87
N SER A 471 5.61 -27.26 -8.01
CA SER A 471 4.29 -26.73 -8.32
C SER A 471 4.31 -25.21 -8.50
N ASN A 472 3.45 -24.70 -9.39
CA ASN A 472 3.18 -23.27 -9.56
C ASN A 472 4.45 -22.45 -9.85
N TRP A 473 5.39 -23.06 -10.57
CA TRP A 473 6.73 -22.51 -10.77
C TRP A 473 6.76 -21.51 -11.93
N MET A 474 7.25 -20.29 -11.67
CA MET A 474 7.51 -19.23 -12.65
C MET A 474 6.43 -19.09 -13.74
N LEU A 475 5.19 -18.82 -13.33
CA LEU A 475 4.05 -18.58 -14.20
C LEU A 475 4.15 -17.21 -14.88
N LEU A 476 3.67 -17.13 -16.12
CA LEU A 476 3.54 -15.86 -16.85
C LEU A 476 2.09 -15.69 -17.33
N PHE A 477 1.44 -14.62 -16.89
CA PHE A 477 0.09 -14.25 -17.29
C PHE A 477 0.13 -13.12 -18.33
N LEU A 478 -0.68 -13.23 -19.38
CA LEU A 478 -0.75 -12.27 -20.49
C LEU A 478 -2.18 -11.81 -20.73
N ASN A 479 -2.37 -10.49 -20.77
CA ASN A 479 -3.50 -9.83 -21.40
C ASN A 479 -2.99 -9.22 -22.72
N VAL A 480 -3.46 -9.75 -23.84
CA VAL A 480 -2.95 -9.39 -25.18
C VAL A 480 -3.91 -8.52 -25.97
N ASP A 481 -5.14 -8.35 -25.49
CA ASP A 481 -6.15 -7.47 -26.07
C ASP A 481 -6.34 -6.16 -25.28
N THR A 482 -5.65 -6.02 -24.14
CA THR A 482 -5.76 -4.93 -23.16
C THR A 482 -7.19 -4.70 -22.65
N ASN A 483 -8.04 -5.72 -22.76
CA ASN A 483 -9.40 -5.70 -22.27
C ASN A 483 -9.47 -6.42 -20.93
N TYR A 484 -9.83 -5.70 -19.88
CA TYR A 484 -9.94 -6.27 -18.54
C TYR A 484 -11.30 -6.93 -18.28
N THR A 485 -12.22 -6.91 -19.25
CA THR A 485 -13.50 -7.62 -19.17
C THR A 485 -13.44 -9.03 -19.78
N THR A 486 -12.31 -9.42 -20.38
CA THR A 486 -12.06 -10.75 -20.96
C THR A 486 -11.07 -11.50 -20.07
N GLY A 487 -11.16 -12.83 -20.07
CA GLY A 487 -10.26 -13.66 -19.27
C GLY A 487 -10.47 -13.54 -17.76
N TRP A 488 -9.56 -14.12 -16.98
CA TRP A 488 -9.53 -13.97 -15.52
C TRP A 488 -8.66 -12.77 -15.15
N LEU A 489 -9.21 -11.76 -14.47
CA LEU A 489 -8.53 -10.50 -14.16
C LEU A 489 -7.94 -9.79 -15.40
N GLY A 490 -8.54 -9.99 -16.58
CA GLY A 490 -8.03 -9.50 -17.85
C GLY A 490 -7.08 -10.47 -18.58
N TYR A 491 -6.59 -11.53 -17.94
CA TYR A 491 -5.61 -12.41 -18.56
C TYR A 491 -6.25 -13.41 -19.53
N ASP A 492 -5.85 -13.28 -20.80
CA ASP A 492 -6.23 -14.17 -21.89
C ASP A 492 -5.46 -15.49 -21.87
N PHE A 493 -4.20 -15.46 -21.41
CA PHE A 493 -3.30 -16.60 -21.40
C PHE A 493 -2.52 -16.73 -20.11
N VAL A 494 -2.14 -17.97 -19.82
CA VAL A 494 -1.15 -18.31 -18.81
C VAL A 494 -0.16 -19.31 -19.38
N LEU A 495 1.11 -19.07 -19.10
CA LEU A 495 2.22 -19.91 -19.52
C LEU A 495 2.82 -20.60 -18.29
N ASN A 496 3.48 -21.72 -18.54
CA ASN A 496 4.30 -22.44 -17.56
C ASN A 496 3.55 -23.11 -16.40
N ARG A 497 2.23 -23.32 -16.53
CA ARG A 497 1.47 -24.09 -15.52
C ARG A 497 1.81 -25.58 -15.52
N ALA A 498 2.28 -26.11 -16.65
CA ALA A 498 2.74 -27.49 -16.78
C ALA A 498 4.01 -27.55 -17.64
N VAL A 499 5.15 -27.81 -17.00
CA VAL A 499 6.42 -28.07 -17.69
C VAL A 499 6.40 -29.49 -18.26
N THR A 500 6.47 -29.62 -19.58
CA THR A 500 6.30 -30.91 -20.28
C THR A 500 7.62 -31.63 -20.53
N SER A 501 8.72 -30.89 -20.65
CA SER A 501 10.08 -31.42 -20.76
C SER A 501 11.11 -30.41 -20.23
N THR A 502 12.41 -30.69 -20.36
CA THR A 502 13.47 -29.73 -20.01
C THR A 502 13.61 -28.56 -21.00
N GLN A 503 12.85 -28.57 -22.09
CA GLN A 503 12.92 -27.57 -23.17
C GLN A 503 11.55 -27.01 -23.57
N GLU A 504 10.45 -27.58 -23.06
CA GLU A 504 9.09 -27.20 -23.43
C GLU A 504 8.18 -27.06 -22.20
N THR A 505 7.28 -26.09 -22.26
CA THR A 505 6.28 -25.83 -21.22
C THR A 505 4.92 -25.47 -21.82
N SER A 506 3.86 -25.44 -20.99
CA SER A 506 2.50 -25.20 -21.46
C SER A 506 2.22 -23.73 -21.81
N LEU A 507 1.46 -23.55 -22.90
CA LEU A 507 0.66 -22.37 -23.18
C LEU A 507 -0.81 -22.74 -23.00
N GLU A 508 -1.52 -22.00 -22.16
CA GLU A 508 -2.95 -22.19 -21.91
C GLU A 508 -3.71 -20.88 -22.14
N ARG A 509 -4.94 -21.00 -22.62
CA ARG A 509 -5.87 -19.88 -22.84
C ARG A 509 -6.99 -19.93 -21.81
N ASN A 510 -7.42 -18.77 -21.33
CA ASN A 510 -8.63 -18.69 -20.52
C ASN A 510 -9.86 -19.13 -21.34
N ILE A 511 -10.66 -20.03 -20.79
CA ILE A 511 -11.86 -20.58 -21.46
C ILE A 511 -13.18 -20.17 -20.80
N ALA A 512 -13.11 -19.39 -19.72
CA ALA A 512 -14.28 -18.88 -19.01
C ALA A 512 -13.97 -17.48 -18.47
N SER A 513 -14.59 -16.46 -19.06
CA SER A 513 -14.43 -15.06 -18.66
C SER A 513 -14.73 -14.91 -17.17
N ASP A 514 -13.91 -14.11 -16.49
CA ASP A 514 -14.01 -13.85 -15.05
C ASP A 514 -13.91 -15.11 -14.18
N SER A 515 -13.17 -16.12 -14.64
CA SER A 515 -12.97 -17.37 -13.91
C SER A 515 -11.58 -17.95 -14.17
N TYR A 516 -10.95 -18.49 -13.14
CA TYR A 516 -9.63 -19.13 -13.23
C TYR A 516 -9.71 -20.52 -13.89
N VAL A 517 -10.05 -20.55 -15.18
CA VAL A 517 -10.22 -21.79 -15.95
C VAL A 517 -9.43 -21.68 -17.25
N TRP A 518 -8.49 -22.60 -17.40
CA TRP A 518 -7.50 -22.57 -18.47
C TRP A 518 -7.55 -23.85 -19.30
N GLY A 519 -7.43 -23.71 -20.62
CA GLY A 519 -7.36 -24.83 -21.57
C GLY A 519 -6.04 -24.82 -22.33
N LYS A 520 -5.40 -25.99 -22.46
CA LYS A 520 -4.14 -26.15 -23.20
C LYS A 520 -4.29 -25.74 -24.67
N VAL A 521 -3.36 -24.91 -25.15
CA VAL A 521 -3.26 -24.47 -26.54
C VAL A 521 -2.11 -25.17 -27.25
N ALA A 522 -0.91 -25.14 -26.66
CA ALA A 522 0.31 -25.67 -27.25
C ALA A 522 1.36 -25.95 -26.17
N ASP A 523 2.42 -26.66 -26.56
CA ASP A 523 3.69 -26.67 -25.85
C ASP A 523 4.63 -25.67 -26.54
N ILE A 524 5.36 -24.88 -25.74
CA ILE A 524 6.21 -23.78 -26.22
C ILE A 524 7.65 -23.94 -25.70
N PRO A 525 8.65 -23.49 -26.47
CA PRO A 525 10.05 -23.58 -26.04
C PRO A 525 10.36 -22.67 -24.85
N TYR A 526 11.13 -23.20 -23.91
CA TYR A 526 11.74 -22.44 -22.83
C TYR A 526 13.15 -22.93 -22.54
N ALA A 527 13.97 -22.08 -21.94
CA ALA A 527 15.25 -22.48 -21.37
C ALA A 527 15.46 -21.81 -20.03
N MET A 528 16.23 -22.46 -19.15
CA MET A 528 16.57 -21.94 -17.83
C MET A 528 18.03 -22.21 -17.52
N LYS A 529 18.68 -21.30 -16.80
CA LYS A 529 19.99 -21.56 -16.20
C LYS A 529 20.20 -20.66 -15.00
N GLY A 530 20.39 -21.26 -13.83
CA GLY A 530 20.70 -20.56 -12.59
C GLY A 530 19.53 -19.73 -12.07
N LYS A 531 19.53 -18.43 -12.40
CA LYS A 531 18.55 -17.45 -11.90
C LYS A 531 17.70 -16.83 -13.02
N GLU A 532 17.83 -17.35 -14.24
CA GLU A 532 17.28 -16.75 -15.45
C GLU A 532 16.48 -17.80 -16.23
N LEU A 533 15.38 -17.34 -16.82
CA LEU A 533 14.46 -18.13 -17.62
C LEU A 533 14.01 -17.30 -18.83
N GLU A 534 13.92 -17.97 -19.97
CA GLU A 534 13.41 -17.40 -21.22
C GLU A 534 12.33 -18.27 -21.87
N LEU A 535 11.37 -17.64 -22.52
CA LEU A 535 10.25 -18.25 -23.22
C LEU A 535 10.15 -17.68 -24.64
N MET A 536 9.77 -18.53 -25.61
CA MET A 536 9.41 -18.11 -26.96
C MET A 536 7.97 -18.48 -27.29
N LEU A 537 7.22 -17.53 -27.82
CA LEU A 537 5.82 -17.67 -28.12
C LEU A 537 5.51 -17.18 -29.54
N SER A 538 4.84 -18.02 -30.33
CA SER A 538 4.40 -17.62 -31.67
C SER A 538 3.27 -16.58 -31.58
N ARG A 539 3.40 -15.48 -32.32
CA ARG A 539 2.35 -14.45 -32.44
C ARG A 539 1.03 -15.03 -32.96
N GLN A 540 1.10 -16.06 -33.81
CA GLN A 540 -0.08 -16.74 -34.35
C GLN A 540 -0.88 -17.45 -33.26
N LEU A 541 -0.22 -18.08 -32.27
CA LEU A 541 -0.89 -18.76 -31.15
C LEU A 541 -1.66 -17.78 -30.26
N LEU A 542 -1.15 -16.55 -30.15
CA LEU A 542 -1.82 -15.45 -29.45
C LEU A 542 -2.97 -14.82 -30.24
N GLY A 543 -3.09 -15.11 -31.55
CA GLY A 543 -4.05 -14.45 -32.42
C GLY A 543 -3.69 -13.00 -32.76
N ILE A 544 -2.43 -12.59 -32.52
CA ILE A 544 -1.95 -11.25 -32.82
C ILE A 544 -1.73 -11.12 -34.33
N LYS A 545 -2.58 -10.32 -34.98
CA LYS A 545 -2.53 -10.03 -36.43
C LYS A 545 -2.04 -8.62 -36.76
N LEU A 546 -1.95 -7.76 -35.75
CA LEU A 546 -1.60 -6.34 -35.90
C LEU A 546 -0.08 -6.16 -35.97
N SER A 547 0.35 -5.09 -36.65
CA SER A 547 1.75 -4.66 -36.66
C SER A 547 2.18 -4.21 -35.26
N SER A 548 1.34 -3.42 -34.59
CA SER A 548 1.54 -3.00 -33.20
C SER A 548 0.57 -3.72 -32.25
N VAL A 549 1.06 -4.10 -31.08
CA VAL A 549 0.29 -4.73 -30.01
C VAL A 549 0.77 -4.20 -28.66
N THR A 550 -0.17 -3.98 -27.74
CA THR A 550 0.14 -3.71 -26.34
C THR A 550 -0.16 -4.97 -25.55
N ILE A 551 0.78 -5.39 -24.70
CA ILE A 551 0.65 -6.58 -23.87
C ILE A 551 0.82 -6.15 -22.42
N ASP A 552 -0.18 -6.44 -21.60
CA ASP A 552 -0.06 -6.37 -20.15
C ASP A 552 0.34 -7.75 -19.65
N PHE A 553 1.37 -7.81 -18.82
CA PHE A 553 1.92 -9.07 -18.36
C PHE A 553 2.37 -9.04 -16.90
N LYS A 554 2.33 -10.23 -16.29
CA LYS A 554 2.74 -10.47 -14.92
C LYS A 554 3.44 -11.81 -14.81
N TRP A 555 4.59 -11.81 -14.15
CA TRP A 555 5.21 -13.04 -13.66
C TRP A 555 4.76 -13.33 -12.23
N ALA A 556 4.60 -14.60 -11.90
CA ALA A 556 4.33 -15.02 -10.54
C ALA A 556 4.96 -16.39 -10.25
N ASP A 557 5.47 -16.59 -9.04
CA ASP A 557 5.96 -17.90 -8.59
C ASP A 557 5.24 -18.30 -7.31
N ASN A 558 4.82 -19.56 -7.24
CA ASN A 558 4.20 -20.18 -6.07
C ASN A 558 3.00 -19.44 -5.48
N ILE A 559 2.26 -18.71 -6.32
CA ILE A 559 0.86 -18.41 -6.05
C ILE A 559 0.09 -19.73 -5.92
N GLN A 560 -1.01 -19.75 -5.18
CA GLN A 560 -1.75 -20.98 -4.91
C GLN A 560 -2.81 -21.31 -5.97
N GLN A 561 -2.95 -20.43 -6.97
CA GLN A 561 -3.88 -20.52 -8.07
C GLN A 561 -5.33 -20.69 -7.60
N ASP A 562 -5.72 -19.98 -6.54
CA ASP A 562 -7.06 -20.09 -5.93
C ASP A 562 -8.16 -19.36 -6.72
N GLY A 563 -7.77 -18.62 -7.76
CA GLY A 563 -8.66 -17.88 -8.65
C GLY A 563 -9.11 -16.53 -8.11
N THR A 564 -8.50 -16.06 -7.02
CA THR A 564 -8.69 -14.71 -6.48
C THR A 564 -7.51 -13.81 -6.82
N TRP A 565 -7.75 -12.52 -6.94
CA TRP A 565 -6.69 -11.53 -7.14
C TRP A 565 -5.69 -11.51 -5.98
N SER A 566 -6.17 -11.76 -4.76
CA SER A 566 -5.41 -11.68 -3.52
C SER A 566 -4.29 -12.72 -3.44
N ASP A 567 -4.34 -13.76 -4.27
CA ASP A 567 -3.27 -14.73 -4.40
C ASP A 567 -1.95 -14.08 -4.84
N PHE A 568 -2.01 -13.07 -5.72
CA PHE A 568 -0.86 -12.25 -6.13
C PHE A 568 -0.31 -11.36 -5.01
N THR A 569 -1.07 -11.17 -3.94
CA THR A 569 -0.70 -10.33 -2.79
C THR A 569 -0.19 -11.18 -1.64
N LEU A 570 -0.85 -12.32 -1.38
CA LEU A 570 -0.61 -13.16 -0.22
C LEU A 570 0.49 -14.21 -0.45
N ASN A 571 0.55 -14.80 -1.63
CA ASN A 571 1.33 -16.01 -1.85
C ASN A 571 2.50 -15.80 -2.80
N GLY A 572 3.57 -16.55 -2.53
CA GLY A 572 4.71 -16.65 -3.43
C GLY A 572 5.39 -15.31 -3.69
N ASP A 573 5.72 -15.08 -4.96
CA ASP A 573 6.15 -13.80 -5.48
C ASP A 573 5.32 -13.41 -6.71
N ALA A 574 5.13 -12.10 -6.92
CA ALA A 574 4.44 -11.55 -8.08
C ALA A 574 5.17 -10.30 -8.57
N ALA A 575 5.44 -10.24 -9.88
CA ALA A 575 6.16 -9.18 -10.54
C ALA A 575 5.36 -8.62 -11.74
N PRO A 576 4.80 -7.40 -11.61
CA PRO A 576 4.78 -6.55 -10.41
C PRO A 576 3.85 -7.13 -9.32
N PRO A 577 3.93 -6.68 -8.06
CA PRO A 577 3.12 -7.20 -6.96
C PRO A 577 1.62 -6.86 -7.10
N ASP A 578 0.76 -7.58 -6.37
CA ASP A 578 -0.69 -7.32 -6.30
C ASP A 578 -1.34 -7.39 -7.71
N ARG A 579 -2.39 -6.62 -8.04
CA ARG A 579 -3.01 -6.59 -9.39
C ARG A 579 -2.27 -5.80 -10.45
N PHE A 580 -1.16 -5.14 -10.10
CA PHE A 580 -0.39 -4.39 -11.09
C PHE A 580 0.06 -5.30 -12.24
N ASN A 581 0.29 -4.70 -13.39
CA ASN A 581 0.86 -5.34 -14.56
C ASN A 581 1.95 -4.46 -15.16
N PHE A 582 2.98 -5.09 -15.73
CA PHE A 582 3.86 -4.40 -16.65
C PHE A 582 3.15 -4.25 -17.99
N ARG A 583 3.41 -3.14 -18.69
CA ARG A 583 2.86 -2.88 -20.03
C ARG A 583 3.98 -2.77 -21.05
N ALA A 584 3.97 -3.67 -22.03
CA ALA A 584 4.89 -3.67 -23.17
C ALA A 584 4.18 -3.20 -24.44
N GLN A 585 4.76 -2.20 -25.12
CA GLN A 585 4.30 -1.75 -26.44
C GLN A 585 5.23 -2.31 -27.51
N LEU A 586 4.69 -3.18 -28.38
CA LEU A 586 5.39 -3.75 -29.54
C LEU A 586 4.87 -3.02 -30.79
N ASN A 587 5.76 -2.61 -31.69
CA ASN A 587 5.43 -1.71 -32.81
C ASN A 587 5.61 -2.34 -34.19
#